data_AF-A0A9P7UNU6-F1
#
_entry.id   AF-A0A9P7UNU6-F1
#
_cell.length_a   1.000
_cell.length_b   1.000
_cell.length_c   1.000
_cell.angle_alpha   90.00
_cell.angle_beta   90.00
_cell.angle_gamma   90.00
#
_symmetry.space_group_name_H-M   'P 1'
#
loop_
_entity.id
_entity.type
_entity.pdbx_description
1 polymer ?
#
loop_
_entity_poly.entity_id
_entity_poly.type
_entity_poly.pdbx_seq_one_letter_code
_entity_poly.pdbx_strand_id
1 'polypeptide(L)'
;MYRLFNSIPQTPSAAAHLLEDIIHGQLPMGGYWKATQLCKRPKSNNSQKNIIYATPSPGEPRIEKYFVSGSNLGIVDVVPEAFDPQPLTIYRCEFKELKFDDLGYYRPHARNRASFNSFIVNPVKKSLFALEFTFFDEHSVKEEGMQSLPTHEYERYCILFSAQRDVKLHMPSDFDGMWKSLWLVHVTEDALFSRH
;
A
#
# COMPACT_ATOMS: atom_id res chain seq x y z
N MET A 1 -7.76 -6.63 -21.45
CA MET A 1 -8.99 -6.52 -20.64
C MET A 1 -8.97 -5.29 -19.75
N TYR A 2 -7.89 -5.05 -18.99
CA TYR A 2 -7.72 -3.84 -18.16
C TYR A 2 -7.83 -2.51 -18.94
N ARG A 3 -7.20 -2.38 -20.12
CA ARG A 3 -7.37 -1.23 -21.03
C ARG A 3 -8.84 -0.87 -21.30
N LEU A 4 -9.66 -1.89 -21.52
CA LEU A 4 -11.06 -1.73 -21.91
C LEU A 4 -11.89 -1.14 -20.76
N PHE A 5 -11.59 -1.54 -19.52
CA PHE A 5 -12.24 -1.03 -18.32
C PHE A 5 -11.71 0.35 -17.88
N ASN A 6 -10.44 0.65 -18.15
CA ASN A 6 -9.85 1.97 -17.85
C ASN A 6 -10.30 3.05 -18.85
N SER A 7 -10.59 2.68 -20.10
CA SER A 7 -11.09 3.61 -21.13
C SER A 7 -12.58 3.93 -21.04
N ILE A 8 -13.34 3.18 -20.23
CA ILE A 8 -14.79 3.34 -20.09
C ILE A 8 -15.10 4.04 -18.76
N PRO A 9 -15.67 5.26 -18.78
CA PRO A 9 -15.96 6.06 -17.57
C PRO A 9 -16.87 5.36 -16.54
N GLN A 10 -17.60 4.32 -16.95
CA GLN A 10 -18.59 3.60 -16.15
C GLN A 10 -18.02 2.39 -15.41
N THR A 11 -16.77 2.00 -15.69
CA THR A 11 -16.13 0.81 -15.10
C THR A 11 -14.90 1.04 -14.19
N PRO A 12 -14.62 2.24 -13.62
CA PRO A 12 -13.50 2.43 -12.69
C PRO A 12 -13.47 1.43 -11.53
N SER A 13 -14.65 1.07 -10.99
CA SER A 13 -14.74 0.08 -9.90
C SER A 13 -14.32 -1.32 -10.34
N ALA A 14 -14.63 -1.73 -11.57
CA ALA A 14 -14.26 -3.04 -12.09
C ALA A 14 -12.75 -3.12 -12.42
N ALA A 15 -12.19 -2.04 -13.00
CA ALA A 15 -10.75 -1.90 -13.15
C ALA A 15 -10.04 -1.95 -11.80
N ALA A 16 -10.64 -1.34 -10.77
CA ALA A 16 -10.11 -1.35 -9.42
C ALA A 16 -10.01 -2.74 -8.81
N HIS A 17 -11.08 -3.53 -8.93
CA HIS A 17 -11.09 -4.89 -8.44
C HIS A 17 -10.10 -5.80 -9.18
N LEU A 18 -9.95 -5.63 -10.49
CA LEU A 18 -8.99 -6.42 -11.27
C LEU A 18 -7.55 -6.17 -10.82
N LEU A 19 -7.17 -4.91 -10.61
CA LEU A 19 -5.84 -4.59 -10.10
C LEU A 19 -5.62 -5.10 -8.70
N GLU A 20 -6.57 -4.86 -7.80
CA GLU A 20 -6.51 -5.38 -6.45
C GLU A 20 -6.27 -6.90 -6.48
N ASP A 21 -7.03 -7.65 -7.28
CA ASP A 21 -6.87 -9.10 -7.36
C ASP A 21 -5.55 -9.54 -8.02
N ILE A 22 -5.04 -8.82 -9.02
CA ILE A 22 -3.70 -9.09 -9.61
C ILE A 22 -2.60 -8.83 -8.59
N ILE A 23 -2.65 -7.68 -7.90
CA ILE A 23 -1.65 -7.30 -6.90
C ILE A 23 -1.69 -8.29 -5.72
N HIS A 24 -2.87 -8.72 -5.28
CA HIS A 24 -3.01 -9.78 -4.28
C HIS A 24 -2.43 -11.13 -4.76
N GLY A 25 -2.36 -11.38 -6.07
CA GLY A 25 -1.71 -12.55 -6.64
C GLY A 25 -0.18 -12.41 -6.72
N GLN A 26 0.33 -11.19 -6.90
CA GLN A 26 1.76 -10.93 -7.10
C GLN A 26 2.53 -10.67 -5.80
N LEU A 27 1.98 -9.86 -4.89
CA LEU A 27 2.69 -9.48 -3.66
C LEU A 27 3.12 -10.67 -2.79
N PRO A 28 2.28 -11.71 -2.60
CA PRO A 28 2.68 -12.87 -1.85
C PRO A 28 3.78 -13.69 -2.53
N MET A 29 4.00 -13.57 -3.84
CA MET A 29 5.05 -14.32 -4.52
C MET A 29 6.46 -13.77 -4.26
N GLY A 30 6.56 -12.67 -3.53
CA GLY A 30 7.81 -11.94 -3.37
C GLY A 30 8.15 -11.10 -4.59
N GLY A 31 9.01 -10.11 -4.43
CA GLY A 31 9.37 -9.22 -5.52
C GLY A 31 9.79 -7.85 -5.04
N TYR A 32 10.03 -6.97 -6.00
CA TYR A 32 10.28 -5.56 -5.72
C TYR A 32 9.52 -4.66 -6.68
N TRP A 33 9.21 -3.46 -6.20
CA TRP A 33 8.50 -2.41 -6.93
C TRP A 33 9.15 -1.07 -6.64
N LYS A 34 9.30 -0.24 -7.66
CA LYS A 34 9.71 1.16 -7.46
C LYS A 34 8.63 1.89 -6.68
N ALA A 35 9.05 2.63 -5.67
CA ALA A 35 8.19 3.34 -4.76
C ALA A 35 8.69 4.79 -4.58
N THR A 36 7.77 5.74 -4.60
CA THR A 36 8.05 7.15 -4.34
C THR A 36 7.48 7.51 -2.97
N GLN A 37 8.26 8.17 -2.11
CA GLN A 37 7.78 8.60 -0.82
C GLN A 37 6.72 9.71 -0.97
N LEU A 38 5.61 9.59 -0.25
CA LEU A 38 4.60 10.63 -0.18
C LEU A 38 5.02 11.72 0.81
N CYS A 39 4.74 12.97 0.45
CA CYS A 39 5.01 14.14 1.27
C CYS A 39 3.73 14.59 1.97
N LYS A 40 3.85 14.91 3.26
CA LYS A 40 2.78 15.56 4.01
C LYS A 40 2.55 16.96 3.43
N ARG A 41 1.30 17.27 3.10
CA ARG A 41 0.89 18.59 2.63
C ARG A 41 0.41 19.45 3.79
N PRO A 42 0.68 20.77 3.77
CA PRO A 42 0.14 21.68 4.76
C PRO A 42 -1.39 21.60 4.76
N LYS A 43 -2.02 21.61 5.94
CA LYS A 43 -3.47 21.79 6.04
C LYS A 43 -3.79 23.19 5.50
N SER A 44 -4.67 23.28 4.49
CA SER A 44 -5.06 24.60 3.96
C SER A 44 -5.95 25.37 4.93
N ASN A 45 -6.63 24.67 5.86
CA ASN A 45 -7.47 25.26 6.89
C ASN A 45 -7.50 24.42 8.18
N ASN A 46 -7.66 25.08 9.34
CA ASN A 46 -7.76 24.44 10.66
C ASN A 46 -8.99 23.52 10.83
N SER A 47 -9.97 23.57 9.91
CA SER A 47 -11.17 22.72 9.92
C SER A 47 -10.98 21.35 9.26
N GLN A 48 -9.82 21.08 8.64
CA GLN A 48 -9.56 19.79 8.00
C GLN A 48 -9.27 18.69 9.03
N LYS A 49 -10.24 17.76 9.15
CA LYS A 49 -10.13 16.52 9.95
C LYS A 49 -9.08 15.55 9.41
N ASN A 50 -8.69 15.68 8.14
CA ASN A 50 -7.72 14.80 7.49
C ASN A 50 -6.43 15.55 7.15
N ILE A 51 -5.31 14.87 7.28
CA ILE A 51 -4.01 15.24 6.75
C ILE A 51 -3.90 14.67 5.34
N ILE A 52 -3.37 15.48 4.42
CA ILE A 52 -3.18 15.06 3.04
C ILE A 52 -1.71 14.67 2.87
N TYR A 53 -1.48 13.45 2.41
CA TYR A 53 -0.18 12.99 1.90
C TYR A 53 -0.28 12.93 0.39
N ALA A 54 0.68 13.51 -0.33
CA ALA A 54 0.64 13.51 -1.79
C ALA A 54 2.03 13.29 -2.40
N THR A 55 2.06 12.90 -3.65
CA THR A 55 3.32 12.80 -4.41
C THR A 55 4.03 14.15 -4.45
N PRO A 56 5.37 14.18 -4.44
CA PRO A 56 6.13 15.42 -4.56
C PRO A 56 5.73 16.20 -5.81
N SER A 57 5.49 17.50 -5.65
CA SER A 57 5.14 18.41 -6.74
C SER A 57 6.35 18.64 -7.65
N PRO A 58 6.15 19.10 -8.89
CA PRO A 58 7.27 19.51 -9.74
C PRO A 58 8.17 20.53 -9.02
N GLY A 59 9.47 20.22 -8.93
CA GLY A 59 10.47 21.05 -8.25
C GLY A 59 10.71 20.70 -6.78
N GLU A 60 9.92 19.82 -6.16
CA GLU A 60 10.20 19.29 -4.82
C GLU A 60 11.15 18.08 -4.87
N PRO A 61 11.97 17.86 -3.83
CA PRO A 61 12.81 16.67 -3.74
C PRO A 61 11.97 15.39 -3.80
N ARG A 62 12.36 14.47 -4.70
CA ARG A 62 11.68 13.20 -4.91
C ARG A 62 12.53 12.08 -4.32
N ILE A 63 12.01 11.39 -3.31
CA ILE A 63 12.67 10.22 -2.72
C ILE A 63 12.08 8.98 -3.38
N GLU A 64 12.93 8.27 -4.11
CA GLU A 64 12.58 7.01 -4.78
C GLU A 64 13.39 5.87 -4.20
N LYS A 65 12.70 4.78 -3.85
CA LYS A 65 13.27 3.56 -3.28
C LYS A 65 12.55 2.36 -3.89
N TYR A 66 12.92 1.16 -3.44
CA TYR A 66 12.25 -0.07 -3.79
C TYR A 66 11.48 -0.61 -2.59
N PHE A 67 10.19 -0.83 -2.75
CA PHE A 67 9.43 -1.69 -1.86
C PHE A 67 9.70 -3.14 -2.25
N VAL A 68 10.18 -3.94 -1.30
CA VAL A 68 10.47 -5.36 -1.49
C VAL A 68 9.45 -6.16 -0.67
N SER A 69 8.78 -7.13 -1.27
CA SER A 69 7.98 -8.14 -0.59
C SER A 69 8.71 -9.50 -0.57
N GLY A 70 8.33 -10.37 0.37
CA GLY A 70 9.00 -11.65 0.61
C GLY A 70 9.87 -11.65 1.86
N SER A 71 10.84 -12.57 1.92
CA SER A 71 11.80 -12.71 3.04
C SER A 71 12.60 -11.43 3.31
N ASN A 72 12.88 -10.66 2.26
CA ASN A 72 13.60 -9.39 2.31
C ASN A 72 12.68 -8.17 2.49
N LEU A 73 11.49 -8.35 3.10
CA LEU A 73 10.51 -7.29 3.31
C LEU A 73 11.14 -5.98 3.81
N GLY A 74 10.93 -4.89 3.08
CA GLY A 74 11.52 -3.60 3.41
C GLY A 74 11.32 -2.52 2.35
N ILE A 75 11.70 -1.29 2.71
CA ILE A 75 11.99 -0.22 1.75
C ILE A 75 13.50 -0.07 1.66
N VAL A 76 14.07 -0.27 0.48
CA VAL A 76 15.53 -0.30 0.25
C VAL A 76 15.93 0.63 -0.88
N ASP A 77 17.14 1.16 -0.81
CA ASP A 77 17.67 2.06 -1.85
C ASP A 77 18.06 1.29 -3.13
N VAL A 78 18.55 0.05 -2.97
CA VAL A 78 19.02 -0.80 -4.07
C VAL A 78 18.49 -2.22 -3.87
N VAL A 79 18.08 -2.85 -4.97
CA VAL A 79 17.73 -4.27 -5.00
C VAL A 79 18.98 -5.08 -5.34
N PRO A 80 19.29 -6.18 -4.62
CA PRO A 80 20.41 -7.05 -4.96
C PRO A 80 20.33 -7.54 -6.41
N GLU A 81 21.48 -7.66 -7.10
CA GLU A 81 21.52 -8.18 -8.48
C GLU A 81 20.97 -9.60 -8.58
N ALA A 82 21.26 -10.44 -7.59
CA ALA A 82 20.68 -11.78 -7.43
C ALA A 82 19.48 -11.75 -6.48
N PHE A 83 18.38 -11.12 -6.92
CA PHE A 83 17.13 -11.14 -6.17
C PHE A 83 16.41 -12.48 -6.35
N ASP A 84 16.25 -13.22 -5.26
CA ASP A 84 15.44 -14.44 -5.21
C ASP A 84 14.06 -14.13 -4.60
N PRO A 85 12.97 -14.13 -5.40
CA PRO A 85 11.62 -13.94 -4.87
C PRO A 85 11.24 -15.13 -4.00
N GLN A 86 11.12 -14.89 -2.69
CA GLN A 86 10.64 -15.91 -1.76
C GLN A 86 9.17 -15.66 -1.43
N PRO A 87 8.27 -16.60 -1.78
CA PRO A 87 6.86 -16.47 -1.49
C PRO A 87 6.59 -16.37 0.01
N LEU A 88 5.60 -15.56 0.34
CA LEU A 88 5.02 -15.39 1.67
C LEU A 88 3.86 -16.35 1.84
N THR A 89 3.71 -16.88 3.05
CA THR A 89 2.47 -17.55 3.45
C THR A 89 1.32 -16.56 3.42
N ILE A 90 0.21 -16.96 2.81
CA ILE A 90 -1.02 -16.14 2.74
C ILE A 90 -1.92 -16.53 3.90
N TYR A 91 -2.21 -15.57 4.77
CA TYR A 91 -3.17 -15.71 5.86
C TYR A 91 -4.45 -14.96 5.50
N ARG A 92 -5.59 -15.66 5.63
CA ARG A 92 -6.90 -15.02 5.59
C ARG A 92 -7.34 -14.75 7.02
N CYS A 93 -7.73 -13.52 7.31
CA CYS A 93 -7.94 -13.09 8.69
C CYS A 93 -9.20 -12.25 8.87
N GLU A 94 -9.72 -12.23 10.09
CA GLU A 94 -10.65 -11.22 10.55
C GLU A 94 -9.88 -10.14 11.33
N PHE A 95 -10.28 -8.87 11.17
CA PHE A 95 -9.60 -7.74 11.80
C PHE A 95 -9.60 -7.78 13.34
N LYS A 96 -10.54 -8.50 13.95
CA LYS A 96 -10.68 -8.56 15.41
C LYS A 96 -9.74 -9.56 16.09
N GLU A 97 -9.02 -10.38 15.31
CA GLU A 97 -8.19 -11.48 15.83
C GLU A 97 -6.81 -11.52 15.16
N LEU A 98 -6.27 -10.36 14.79
CA LEU A 98 -4.95 -10.29 14.16
C LEU A 98 -3.86 -10.70 15.16
N LYS A 99 -3.33 -11.91 14.98
CA LYS A 99 -2.09 -12.38 15.59
C LYS A 99 -1.06 -12.61 14.49
N PHE A 100 0.12 -12.03 14.69
CA PHE A 100 1.21 -12.06 13.73
C PHE A 100 2.34 -12.93 14.27
N ASP A 101 2.20 -14.22 14.10
CA ASP A 101 3.17 -15.20 14.60
C ASP A 101 4.32 -15.42 13.61
N ASP A 102 4.04 -15.27 12.31
CA ASP A 102 5.00 -15.52 11.22
C ASP A 102 5.09 -14.34 10.24
N LEU A 103 6.17 -14.34 9.45
CA LEU A 103 6.26 -13.50 8.26
C LEU A 103 5.18 -13.92 7.27
N GLY A 104 4.27 -13.02 6.91
CA GLY A 104 3.12 -13.39 6.11
C GLY A 104 2.42 -12.23 5.40
N TYR A 105 1.67 -12.60 4.37
CA TYR A 105 0.72 -11.73 3.69
C TYR A 105 -0.68 -11.95 4.27
N TYR A 106 -1.23 -10.93 4.93
CA TYR A 106 -2.52 -10.99 5.61
C TYR A 106 -3.58 -10.28 4.77
N ARG A 107 -4.59 -11.04 4.33
CA ARG A 107 -5.71 -10.54 3.54
C ARG A 107 -7.02 -10.71 4.31
N PRO A 108 -7.66 -9.61 4.74
CA PRO A 108 -8.96 -9.65 5.41
C PRO A 108 -10.04 -10.37 4.59
N HIS A 109 -10.95 -11.10 5.28
CA HIS A 109 -12.06 -11.81 4.62
C HIS A 109 -13.10 -10.87 4.00
N ALA A 110 -13.42 -9.76 4.67
CA ALA A 110 -14.45 -8.82 4.25
C ALA A 110 -13.81 -7.59 3.59
N ARG A 111 -13.94 -7.44 2.26
CA ARG A 111 -13.55 -6.20 1.53
C ARG A 111 -14.28 -4.96 2.05
N ASN A 112 -15.44 -5.17 2.65
CA ASN A 112 -16.40 -4.19 3.12
C ASN A 112 -16.22 -3.78 4.59
N ARG A 113 -15.18 -4.27 5.29
CA ARG A 113 -14.86 -3.81 6.64
C ARG A 113 -13.39 -3.43 6.77
N ALA A 114 -13.18 -2.13 7.04
CA ALA A 114 -12.02 -1.46 7.61
C ALA A 114 -10.77 -1.19 6.71
N SER A 115 -10.81 -0.01 6.09
CA SER A 115 -9.76 0.78 5.41
C SER A 115 -8.77 0.13 4.45
N PHE A 116 -7.90 -0.79 4.91
CA PHE A 116 -6.78 -1.31 4.13
C PHE A 116 -7.14 -2.61 3.42
N ASN A 117 -6.60 -2.80 2.21
CA ASN A 117 -6.88 -4.01 1.42
C ASN A 117 -6.16 -5.25 1.96
N SER A 118 -4.96 -5.08 2.53
CA SER A 118 -4.11 -6.16 3.04
C SER A 118 -2.89 -5.63 3.79
N PHE A 119 -2.11 -6.53 4.40
CA PHE A 119 -0.89 -6.21 5.11
C PHE A 119 0.20 -7.24 4.84
N ILE A 120 1.46 -6.83 4.93
CA ILE A 120 2.59 -7.75 5.10
C ILE A 120 3.22 -7.48 6.45
N VAL A 121 3.39 -8.51 7.26
CA VAL A 121 3.95 -8.37 8.61
C VAL A 121 5.21 -9.19 8.72
N ASN A 122 6.25 -8.61 9.32
CA ASN A 122 7.46 -9.31 9.74
C ASN A 122 7.59 -9.19 11.27
N PRO A 123 7.16 -10.23 12.03
CA PRO A 123 7.23 -10.22 13.48
C PRO A 123 8.65 -10.13 14.04
N VAL A 124 9.62 -10.73 13.34
CA VAL A 124 11.05 -10.75 13.75
C VAL A 124 11.66 -9.35 13.67
N LYS A 125 11.42 -8.66 12.55
CA LYS A 125 11.90 -7.27 12.34
C LYS A 125 10.97 -6.22 12.94
N LYS A 126 9.85 -6.64 13.54
CA LYS A 126 8.81 -5.75 14.08
C LYS A 126 8.40 -4.68 13.07
N SER A 127 8.13 -5.09 11.83
CA SER A 127 7.65 -4.18 10.78
C SER A 127 6.32 -4.64 10.18
N LEU A 128 5.47 -3.66 9.87
CA LEU A 128 4.15 -3.86 9.28
C LEU A 128 3.96 -2.93 8.08
N PHE A 129 3.61 -3.51 6.94
CA PHE A 129 3.37 -2.82 5.69
C PHE A 129 1.88 -2.91 5.36
N ALA A 130 1.15 -1.84 5.60
CA ALA A 130 -0.25 -1.73 5.23
C ALA A 130 -0.38 -1.37 3.76
N LEU A 131 -1.23 -2.09 3.04
CA LEU A 131 -1.36 -2.02 1.60
C LEU A 131 -2.72 -1.43 1.24
N GLU A 132 -2.69 -0.34 0.51
CA GLU A 132 -3.88 0.33 -0.05
C GLU A 132 -3.81 0.25 -1.58
N PHE A 133 -4.94 -0.02 -2.22
CA PHE A 133 -5.06 -0.03 -3.67
C PHE A 133 -6.06 1.03 -4.10
N THR A 134 -5.64 1.98 -4.93
CA THR A 134 -6.53 3.05 -5.40
C THR A 134 -6.40 3.34 -6.89
N PHE A 135 -7.52 3.75 -7.47
CA PHE A 135 -7.69 4.09 -8.89
C PHE A 135 -7.91 5.57 -9.13
N PHE A 136 -8.20 6.27 -8.05
CA PHE A 136 -8.52 7.66 -8.05
C PHE A 136 -7.28 8.45 -7.64
N ASP A 137 -7.21 9.67 -8.14
CA ASP A 137 -6.24 10.67 -7.72
C ASP A 137 -6.44 11.05 -6.25
N GLU A 138 -7.65 10.89 -5.70
CA GLU A 138 -7.94 11.09 -4.28
C GLU A 138 -8.43 9.79 -3.61
N HIS A 139 -7.76 9.39 -2.53
CA HIS A 139 -8.08 8.21 -1.74
C HIS A 139 -8.17 8.55 -0.26
N SER A 140 -9.09 7.92 0.48
CA SER A 140 -9.23 8.13 1.93
C SER A 140 -9.06 6.82 2.69
N VAL A 141 -8.14 6.81 3.65
CA VAL A 141 -8.02 5.71 4.62
C VAL A 141 -9.09 5.92 5.70
N LYS A 142 -9.86 4.88 6.00
CA LYS A 142 -10.87 4.93 7.06
C LYS A 142 -10.25 4.72 8.44
N GLU A 143 -10.85 5.33 9.45
CA GLU A 143 -10.37 5.26 10.83
C GLU A 143 -10.40 3.83 11.40
N GLU A 144 -11.43 3.07 11.08
CA GLU A 144 -11.67 1.76 11.70
C GLU A 144 -10.55 0.76 11.45
N GLY A 145 -9.94 0.76 10.27
CA GLY A 145 -8.85 -0.18 10.00
C GLY A 145 -7.50 0.30 10.51
N MET A 146 -7.31 1.59 10.74
CA MET A 146 -6.13 2.07 11.48
C MET A 146 -6.20 1.67 12.96
N GLN A 147 -7.38 1.76 13.58
CA GLN A 147 -7.59 1.31 14.96
C GLN A 147 -7.36 -0.20 15.14
N SER A 148 -7.60 -0.99 14.07
CA SER A 148 -7.42 -2.45 14.11
C SER A 148 -5.95 -2.89 14.02
N LEU A 149 -5.03 -2.00 13.65
CA LEU A 149 -3.62 -2.32 13.53
C LEU A 149 -2.93 -2.25 14.90
N PRO A 150 -2.05 -3.20 15.25
CA PRO A 150 -1.29 -3.11 16.49
C PRO A 150 -0.42 -1.86 16.49
N THR A 151 -0.57 -1.05 17.53
CA THR A 151 -0.07 0.33 17.53
C THR A 151 1.31 0.53 18.14
N HIS A 152 1.79 -0.41 18.96
CA HIS A 152 2.92 -0.15 19.85
C HIS A 152 4.17 -0.99 19.59
N GLU A 153 4.06 -2.11 18.90
CA GLU A 153 5.20 -3.02 18.71
C GLU A 153 5.86 -2.96 17.33
N TYR A 154 5.22 -2.31 16.35
CA TYR A 154 5.64 -2.40 14.96
C TYR A 154 5.96 -1.03 14.36
N GLU A 155 7.06 -0.96 13.61
CA GLU A 155 7.27 0.11 12.65
C GLU A 155 6.29 -0.05 11.50
N ARG A 156 5.47 0.97 11.26
CA ARG A 156 4.37 0.91 10.31
C ARG A 156 4.67 1.71 9.06
N TYR A 157 4.44 1.08 7.92
CA TYR A 157 4.60 1.66 6.59
C TYR A 157 3.27 1.56 5.86
N CYS A 158 2.88 2.61 5.14
CA CYS A 158 1.74 2.55 4.23
C CYS A 158 2.25 2.52 2.79
N ILE A 159 1.86 1.50 2.04
CA ILE A 159 2.20 1.33 0.63
C ILE A 159 0.90 1.44 -0.17
N LEU A 160 0.76 2.56 -0.87
CA LEU A 160 -0.33 2.81 -1.78
C LEU A 160 0.07 2.31 -3.17
N PHE A 161 -0.75 1.48 -3.80
CA PHE A 161 -0.59 1.14 -5.20
C PHE A 161 -1.64 1.89 -6.01
N SER A 162 -1.21 2.56 -7.07
CA SER A 162 -2.12 3.25 -7.96
C SER A 162 -1.64 3.25 -9.40
N ALA A 163 -2.59 3.24 -10.33
CA ALA A 163 -2.34 3.54 -11.73
C ALA A 163 -2.10 5.05 -11.98
N GLN A 164 -2.40 5.91 -11.00
CA GLN A 164 -2.14 7.35 -11.07
C GLN A 164 -0.73 7.66 -10.56
N ARG A 165 -0.05 8.58 -11.25
CA ARG A 165 1.27 9.07 -10.82
C ARG A 165 1.18 10.17 -9.78
N ASP A 166 0.07 10.90 -9.78
CA ASP A 166 -0.23 11.97 -8.85
C ASP A 166 -1.43 11.56 -8.01
N VAL A 167 -1.18 11.38 -6.71
CA VAL A 167 -2.17 10.89 -5.77
C VAL A 167 -2.19 11.76 -4.52
N LYS A 168 -3.36 11.86 -3.92
CA LYS A 168 -3.60 12.45 -2.60
C LYS A 168 -4.25 11.39 -1.72
N LEU A 169 -3.56 11.06 -0.64
CA LEU A 169 -4.04 10.19 0.41
C LEU A 169 -4.51 11.04 1.58
N HIS A 170 -5.81 11.01 1.83
CA HIS A 170 -6.44 11.63 2.98
C HIS A 170 -6.38 10.67 4.15
N MET A 171 -5.58 11.04 5.15
CA MET A 171 -5.39 10.29 6.39
C MET A 171 -6.06 11.03 7.54
N PRO A 172 -6.92 10.39 8.35
CA PRO A 172 -7.47 11.02 9.55
C PRO A 172 -6.36 11.53 10.48
N SER A 173 -6.51 12.76 10.98
CA SER A 173 -5.42 13.44 11.71
C SER A 173 -5.02 12.76 13.01
N ASP A 174 -5.92 12.00 13.62
CA ASP A 174 -5.69 11.34 14.91
C ASP A 174 -4.69 10.18 14.78
N PHE A 175 -4.37 9.79 13.54
CA PHE A 175 -3.40 8.76 13.20
C PHE A 175 -2.14 9.36 12.54
N ASP A 176 -1.97 10.67 12.62
CA ASP A 176 -0.71 11.31 12.27
C ASP A 176 0.41 10.82 13.18
N GLY A 177 1.58 10.51 12.62
CA GLY A 177 2.71 9.96 13.38
C GLY A 177 2.62 8.46 13.69
N MET A 178 1.51 7.80 13.37
CA MET A 178 1.42 6.32 13.38
C MET A 178 2.42 5.68 12.40
N TRP A 179 2.62 6.33 11.26
CA TRP A 179 3.39 5.81 10.13
C TRP A 179 4.82 6.32 10.16
N LYS A 180 5.79 5.40 10.04
CA LYS A 180 7.20 5.74 9.82
C LYS A 180 7.40 6.43 8.48
N SER A 181 6.72 5.94 7.44
CA SER A 181 6.69 6.57 6.12
C SER A 181 5.54 6.02 5.26
N LEU A 182 5.15 6.80 4.26
CA LEU A 182 4.11 6.45 3.30
C LEU A 182 4.70 6.50 1.89
N TRP A 183 4.34 5.53 1.05
CA TRP A 183 4.94 5.32 -0.26
C TRP A 183 3.88 5.04 -1.31
N LEU A 184 4.08 5.57 -2.52
CA LEU A 184 3.32 5.23 -3.72
C LEU A 184 4.14 4.28 -4.58
N VAL A 185 3.57 3.11 -4.87
CA VAL A 185 3.97 2.26 -5.99
C VAL A 185 3.07 2.61 -7.17
N HIS A 186 3.66 3.22 -8.19
CA HIS A 186 2.95 3.46 -9.44
C HIS A 186 2.91 2.18 -10.26
N VAL A 187 1.70 1.68 -10.49
CA VAL A 187 1.46 0.40 -11.13
C VAL A 187 1.05 0.62 -12.58
N THR A 188 1.93 0.25 -13.49
CA THR A 188 1.63 0.23 -14.92
C THR A 188 1.04 -1.11 -15.35
N GLU A 189 0.32 -1.12 -16.46
CA GLU A 189 -0.13 -2.37 -17.09
C GLU A 189 1.04 -3.33 -17.33
N ASP A 190 2.15 -2.81 -17.86
CA ASP A 190 3.32 -3.65 -18.10
C ASP A 190 3.80 -4.29 -16.80
N ALA A 191 3.90 -3.54 -15.70
CA ALA A 191 4.31 -4.10 -14.40
C ALA A 191 3.35 -5.20 -13.88
N LEU A 192 2.06 -5.12 -14.21
CA LEU A 192 1.04 -6.08 -13.80
C LEU A 192 1.00 -7.34 -14.66
N PHE A 193 1.25 -7.22 -15.96
CA PHE A 193 1.00 -8.29 -16.93
C PHE A 193 2.28 -8.85 -17.58
N SER A 194 3.46 -8.31 -17.26
CA SER A 194 4.75 -8.81 -17.82
C SER A 194 5.49 -9.81 -16.94
N ARG A 195 5.01 -10.11 -15.72
CA ARG A 195 5.56 -11.17 -14.87
C ARG A 195 4.83 -12.49 -15.15
N HIS A 196 5.30 -13.23 -16.15
CA HIS A 196 4.93 -14.61 -16.43
C HIS A 196 6.17 -15.51 -16.35
#